data_AF-A0A1E7DQX2-F1
#
_entry.id   AF-A0A1E7DQX2-F1
#
_cell.length_a   1.000
_cell.length_b   1.000
_cell.length_c   1.000
_cell.angle_alpha   90.00
_cell.angle_beta   90.00
_cell.angle_gamma   90.00
#
_symmetry.space_group_name_H-M   'P 1'
#
loop_
_entity.id
_entity.type
_entity.pdbx_description
1 polymer ?
#
loop_
_entity_poly.entity_id
_entity_poly.type
_entity_poly.pdbx_seq_one_letter_code
_entity_poly.pdbx_strand_id
1 'polypeptide(L)'
;MVTRIGGMASGMDTASIVKSLMDAERLPLIKLERKEQQLEWKQDDYREMNVKLKNLFDSVDPLRLQGSFTVSNPPTETEKDEIITKIKKFVDTYNEVTSAIHGKIKEDRHADYQPLTNDERDAMSDKQADRWDAKARSGMLRNDSMLQGILTEMRSELSNPLAGATDTNFDTLSEIGISVKGSYHENGKLTLDETKLRDILSTTSGVDAVKELFTKAGTTTNENGIAKRVLDTLNIGMKKISQTAGSAGSVPTGNTIGKELLRLSKQMANFNQRLAGIEDRYWKQFTAMEKAMSQMNSQSAWLYQQFG
;
A
#
# COMPACT_ATOMS: atom_id res chain seq x y z
N MET A 1 -22.45 15.14 37.31
CA MET A 1 -22.04 16.28 36.46
C MET A 1 -21.71 17.43 37.41
N VAL A 2 -20.43 17.66 37.70
CA VAL A 2 -20.02 18.76 38.59
C VAL A 2 -20.14 20.05 37.77
N THR A 3 -20.92 21.01 38.24
CA THR A 3 -21.11 22.31 37.57
C THR A 3 -19.75 23.02 37.50
N ARG A 4 -19.12 23.01 36.32
CA ARG A 4 -17.83 23.65 36.04
C ARG A 4 -18.08 25.15 35.88
N ILE A 5 -18.20 25.86 37.00
CA ILE A 5 -18.40 27.31 36.99
C ILE A 5 -17.02 27.97 37.02
N GLY A 6 -16.49 28.33 35.85
CA GLY A 6 -15.22 29.05 35.72
C GLY A 6 -15.43 30.56 35.71
N GLY A 7 -14.48 31.32 36.28
CA GLY A 7 -14.31 32.75 36.05
C GLY A 7 -15.09 33.71 36.97
N MET A 8 -15.92 33.22 37.90
CA MET A 8 -16.76 34.13 38.72
C MET A 8 -15.98 34.96 39.77
N ALA A 9 -14.83 34.48 40.26
CA ALA A 9 -14.07 35.15 41.33
C ALA A 9 -12.86 35.94 40.85
N SER A 10 -12.22 35.53 39.75
CA SER A 10 -10.99 36.12 39.20
C SER A 10 -11.19 36.89 37.89
N GLY A 11 -12.34 36.72 37.22
CA GLY A 11 -12.56 37.24 35.87
C GLY A 11 -11.76 36.53 34.76
N MET A 12 -11.06 35.44 35.09
CA MET A 12 -10.22 34.69 34.15
C MET A 12 -11.04 33.61 33.43
N ASP A 13 -10.86 33.48 32.11
CA ASP A 13 -11.46 32.40 31.31
C ASP A 13 -10.69 31.09 31.52
N THR A 14 -10.98 30.43 32.65
CA THR A 14 -10.33 29.17 33.04
C THR A 14 -10.63 28.03 32.07
N ALA A 15 -11.79 28.04 31.40
CA ALA A 15 -12.14 27.05 30.40
C ALA A 15 -11.21 27.14 29.17
N SER A 16 -10.96 28.34 28.67
CA SER A 16 -10.05 28.58 27.53
C SER A 16 -8.59 28.23 27.88
N ILE A 17 -8.14 28.55 29.10
CA ILE A 17 -6.78 28.20 29.55
C ILE A 17 -6.62 26.69 29.67
N VAL A 18 -7.56 25.99 30.31
CA VAL A 18 -7.54 24.52 30.41
C VAL A 18 -7.54 23.89 29.03
N LYS A 19 -8.37 24.38 28.10
CA LYS A 19 -8.37 23.91 26.70
C LYS A 19 -6.99 24.07 26.06
N SER A 20 -6.39 25.26 26.17
CA SER A 20 -5.06 25.53 25.59
C SER A 20 -3.96 24.62 26.17
N LEU A 21 -4.01 24.35 27.48
CA LEU A 21 -3.10 23.40 28.13
C LEU A 21 -3.34 21.97 27.63
N MET A 22 -4.59 21.55 27.47
CA MET A 22 -4.93 20.24 26.94
C MET A 22 -4.52 20.07 25.48
N ASP A 23 -4.64 21.11 24.66
CA ASP A 23 -4.21 21.08 23.26
C ASP A 23 -2.69 20.84 23.15
N ALA A 24 -1.90 21.47 24.03
CA ALA A 24 -0.47 21.20 24.12
C ALA A 24 -0.16 19.76 24.59
N GLU A 25 -0.91 19.25 25.57
CA GLU A 25 -0.76 17.89 26.09
C GLU A 25 -1.18 16.82 25.08
N ARG A 26 -2.08 17.14 24.14
CA ARG A 26 -2.54 16.25 23.06
C ARG A 26 -1.51 16.05 21.94
N LEU A 27 -0.47 16.86 21.83
CA LEU A 27 0.51 16.77 20.75
C LEU A 27 1.12 15.36 20.55
N PRO A 28 1.48 14.60 21.60
CA PRO A 28 1.97 13.24 21.43
C PRO A 28 0.90 12.27 20.90
N LEU A 29 -0.37 12.45 21.28
CA LEU A 29 -1.49 11.68 20.73
C LEU A 29 -1.65 11.92 19.23
N ILE A 30 -1.67 13.19 18.82
CA ILE A 30 -1.78 13.58 17.41
C ILE A 30 -0.66 12.95 16.58
N LYS A 31 0.57 12.86 17.12
CA LYS A 31 1.68 12.18 16.45
C LYS A 31 1.43 10.67 16.28
N LEU A 32 0.79 10.02 17.26
CA LEU A 32 0.45 8.60 17.18
C LEU A 32 -0.68 8.36 16.17
N GLU A 33 -1.73 9.18 16.18
CA GLU A 33 -2.85 9.12 15.24
C GLU A 33 -2.36 9.27 13.80
N ARG A 34 -1.51 10.28 13.53
CA ARG A 34 -0.88 10.47 12.22
C ARG A 34 -0.05 9.27 11.79
N LYS A 35 0.71 8.68 12.71
CA LYS A 35 1.51 7.50 12.42
C LYS A 35 0.63 6.27 12.11
N GLU A 36 -0.46 6.10 12.84
CA GLU A 36 -1.46 5.06 12.57
C GLU A 36 -2.02 5.22 11.16
N GLN A 37 -2.50 6.43 10.82
CA GLN A 37 -3.06 6.71 9.50
C GLN A 37 -2.07 6.46 8.35
N GLN A 38 -0.79 6.85 8.52
CA GLN A 38 0.26 6.56 7.54
C GLN A 38 0.50 5.06 7.34
N LEU A 39 0.46 4.28 8.44
CA LEU A 39 0.63 2.84 8.36
C LEU A 39 -0.57 2.16 7.70
N GLU A 40 -1.78 2.63 7.95
CA GLU A 40 -2.99 2.16 7.25
C GLU A 40 -2.89 2.42 5.75
N TRP A 41 -2.54 3.64 5.34
CA TRP A 41 -2.37 3.96 3.91
C TRP A 41 -1.28 3.11 3.25
N LYS A 42 -0.17 2.89 3.96
CA LYS A 42 0.90 2.00 3.49
C LYS A 42 0.40 0.55 3.37
N GLN A 43 -0.40 0.09 4.33
CA GLN A 43 -1.00 -1.24 4.31
C GLN A 43 -1.93 -1.42 3.10
N ASP A 44 -2.77 -0.42 2.83
CA ASP A 44 -3.70 -0.43 1.71
C ASP A 44 -2.99 -0.40 0.36
N ASP A 45 -1.95 0.41 0.22
CA ASP A 45 -1.13 0.43 -1.00
C ASP A 45 -0.48 -0.94 -1.27
N TYR A 46 0.04 -1.62 -0.24
CA TYR A 46 0.56 -2.99 -0.39
C TYR A 46 -0.54 -3.99 -0.79
N ARG A 47 -1.72 -3.91 -0.15
CA ARG A 47 -2.85 -4.79 -0.48
C ARG A 47 -3.31 -4.58 -1.92
N GLU A 48 -3.33 -3.33 -2.38
CA GLU A 48 -3.64 -2.99 -3.77
C GLU A 48 -2.62 -3.63 -4.72
N MET A 49 -1.32 -3.55 -4.43
CA MET A 49 -0.29 -4.21 -5.24
C MET A 49 -0.48 -5.74 -5.23
N ASN A 50 -0.85 -6.32 -4.10
CA ASN A 50 -1.12 -7.75 -3.99
C ASN A 50 -2.29 -8.20 -4.91
N VAL A 51 -3.34 -7.39 -5.01
CA VAL A 51 -4.46 -7.64 -5.93
C VAL A 51 -3.99 -7.59 -7.39
N LYS A 52 -3.15 -6.63 -7.76
CA LYS A 52 -2.61 -6.56 -9.13
C LYS A 52 -1.72 -7.76 -9.46
N LEU A 53 -0.86 -8.19 -8.52
CA LEU A 53 -0.07 -9.41 -8.67
C LEU A 53 -0.94 -10.66 -8.81
N LYS A 54 -2.05 -10.72 -8.08
CA LYS A 54 -3.05 -11.80 -8.20
C LYS A 54 -3.71 -11.81 -9.58
N ASN A 55 -4.03 -10.65 -10.15
CA ASN A 55 -4.60 -10.57 -11.50
C ASN A 55 -3.60 -11.06 -12.56
N LEU A 56 -2.32 -10.71 -12.42
CA LEU A 56 -1.26 -11.24 -13.27
C LEU A 56 -1.12 -12.76 -13.09
N PHE A 57 -1.12 -13.25 -11.85
CA PHE A 57 -1.12 -14.69 -11.56
C PHE A 57 -2.27 -15.40 -12.30
N ASP A 58 -3.49 -14.88 -12.23
CA ASP A 58 -4.67 -15.46 -12.88
C ASP A 58 -4.60 -15.43 -14.40
N SER A 59 -3.86 -14.49 -14.98
CA SER A 59 -3.61 -14.44 -16.43
C SER A 59 -2.56 -15.47 -16.89
N VAL A 60 -1.60 -15.79 -16.02
CA VAL A 60 -0.48 -16.71 -16.31
C VAL A 60 -0.84 -18.15 -15.99
N ASP A 61 -1.68 -18.40 -14.98
CA ASP A 61 -2.02 -19.75 -14.52
C ASP A 61 -2.51 -20.68 -15.65
N PRO A 62 -3.38 -20.23 -16.59
CA PRO A 62 -3.77 -21.06 -17.72
C PRO A 62 -2.60 -21.43 -18.63
N LEU A 63 -1.60 -20.57 -18.77
CA LEU A 63 -0.44 -20.79 -19.66
C LEU A 63 0.51 -21.88 -19.13
N ARG A 64 0.40 -22.32 -17.86
CA ARG A 64 1.19 -23.47 -17.37
C ARG A 64 0.61 -24.81 -17.80
N LEU A 65 -0.63 -24.82 -18.28
CA LEU A 65 -1.34 -26.05 -18.62
C LEU A 65 -1.07 -26.40 -20.08
N GLN A 66 -0.55 -27.61 -20.33
CA GLN A 66 -0.34 -28.12 -21.69
C GLN A 66 -1.63 -28.09 -22.53
N GLY A 67 -2.78 -28.35 -21.91
CA GLY A 67 -4.09 -28.32 -22.58
C GLY A 67 -4.50 -26.96 -23.12
N SER A 68 -3.85 -25.87 -22.67
CA SER A 68 -4.10 -24.51 -23.18
C SER A 68 -3.56 -24.29 -24.60
N PHE A 69 -2.74 -25.21 -25.10
CA PHE A 69 -2.08 -25.16 -26.41
C PHE A 69 -2.44 -26.37 -27.28
N THR A 70 -3.47 -27.14 -26.91
CA THR A 70 -3.96 -28.24 -27.76
C THR A 70 -4.67 -27.66 -28.97
N VAL A 71 -4.24 -28.08 -30.17
CA VAL A 71 -4.77 -27.60 -31.45
C VAL A 71 -4.93 -28.75 -32.43
N SER A 72 -5.72 -28.52 -33.47
CA SER A 72 -5.82 -29.39 -34.64
C SER A 72 -4.52 -29.40 -35.45
N ASN A 73 -4.33 -30.41 -36.31
CA ASN A 73 -3.19 -30.48 -37.24
C ASN A 73 -3.71 -30.50 -38.70
N PRO A 74 -3.66 -29.38 -39.44
CA PRO A 74 -3.08 -28.08 -39.06
C PRO A 74 -3.96 -27.27 -38.09
N PRO A 75 -3.40 -26.31 -37.34
CA PRO A 75 -4.15 -25.43 -36.45
C PRO A 75 -5.13 -24.53 -37.21
N THR A 76 -6.35 -24.39 -36.69
CA THR A 76 -7.37 -23.49 -37.24
C THR A 76 -7.13 -22.03 -36.83
N GLU A 77 -7.71 -21.06 -37.54
CA GLU A 77 -7.60 -19.65 -37.15
C GLU A 77 -8.16 -19.38 -35.75
N THR A 78 -9.28 -20.00 -35.39
CA THR A 78 -9.89 -19.87 -34.06
C THR A 78 -8.96 -20.36 -32.96
N GLU A 79 -8.31 -21.52 -33.14
CA GLU A 79 -7.36 -22.05 -32.16
C GLU A 79 -6.13 -21.14 -31.99
N LYS A 80 -5.64 -20.55 -33.08
CA LYS A 80 -4.55 -19.57 -33.02
C LYS A 80 -4.98 -18.31 -32.26
N ASP A 81 -6.18 -17.80 -32.53
CA ASP A 81 -6.75 -16.62 -31.85
C ASP A 81 -6.88 -16.83 -30.35
N GLU A 82 -7.29 -18.03 -29.92
CA GLU A 82 -7.40 -18.38 -28.50
C GLU A 82 -6.04 -18.35 -27.80
N ILE A 83 -5.00 -18.91 -28.42
CA ILE A 83 -3.63 -18.90 -27.86
C ILE A 83 -3.10 -17.46 -27.79
N ILE A 84 -3.22 -16.70 -28.87
CA ILE A 84 -2.79 -15.29 -28.93
C ILE A 84 -3.51 -14.46 -27.87
N THR A 85 -4.81 -14.67 -27.68
CA THR A 85 -5.61 -13.93 -26.68
C THR A 85 -5.13 -14.21 -25.26
N LYS A 86 -4.81 -15.47 -24.91
CA LYS A 86 -4.28 -15.82 -23.58
C LYS A 86 -2.91 -15.18 -23.35
N ILE A 87 -2.02 -15.23 -24.34
CA ILE A 87 -0.68 -14.63 -24.28
C ILE A 87 -0.77 -13.11 -24.18
N LYS A 88 -1.66 -12.48 -24.95
CA LYS A 88 -1.93 -11.03 -24.89
C LYS A 88 -2.41 -10.60 -23.51
N LYS A 89 -3.36 -11.33 -22.92
CA LYS A 89 -3.83 -11.05 -21.56
C LYS A 89 -2.70 -11.10 -20.53
N PHE A 90 -1.78 -12.05 -20.65
CA PHE A 90 -0.58 -12.10 -19.83
C PHE A 90 0.30 -10.85 -20.03
N VAL A 91 0.61 -10.48 -21.28
CA VAL A 91 1.42 -9.29 -21.60
C VAL A 91 0.79 -8.01 -21.06
N ASP A 92 -0.52 -7.83 -21.23
CA ASP A 92 -1.25 -6.65 -20.78
C ASP A 92 -1.26 -6.53 -19.25
N THR A 93 -1.62 -7.61 -18.54
CA THR A 93 -1.63 -7.60 -17.06
C THR A 93 -0.22 -7.47 -16.47
N TYR A 94 0.82 -8.00 -17.12
CA TYR A 94 2.21 -7.76 -16.72
C TYR A 94 2.57 -6.27 -16.83
N ASN A 95 2.17 -5.62 -17.92
CA ASN A 95 2.39 -4.20 -18.15
C ASN A 95 1.62 -3.32 -17.15
N GLU A 96 0.40 -3.72 -16.77
CA GLU A 96 -0.39 -3.06 -15.73
C GLU A 96 0.29 -3.14 -14.37
N VAL A 97 0.70 -4.34 -13.93
CA VAL A 97 1.46 -4.54 -12.68
C VAL A 97 2.74 -3.72 -12.68
N THR A 98 3.51 -3.80 -13.75
CA THR A 98 4.77 -3.08 -13.90
C THR A 98 4.55 -1.56 -13.81
N SER A 99 3.49 -1.05 -14.42
CA SER A 99 3.15 0.38 -14.35
C SER A 99 2.71 0.79 -12.95
N ALA A 100 1.87 -0.01 -12.31
CA ALA A 100 1.35 0.29 -10.98
C ALA A 100 2.45 0.29 -9.93
N ILE A 101 3.32 -0.73 -9.92
CA ILE A 101 4.44 -0.78 -8.99
C ILE A 101 5.40 0.37 -9.26
N HIS A 102 5.78 0.63 -10.52
CA HIS A 102 6.64 1.77 -10.84
C HIS A 102 6.03 3.11 -10.42
N GLY A 103 4.73 3.29 -10.64
CA GLY A 103 4.00 4.46 -10.20
C GLY A 103 4.16 4.70 -8.70
N LYS A 104 3.99 3.65 -7.88
CA LYS A 104 4.13 3.74 -6.42
C LYS A 104 5.57 3.91 -5.92
N ILE A 105 6.54 3.20 -6.50
CA ILE A 105 7.94 3.26 -6.04
C ILE A 105 8.68 4.52 -6.53
N LYS A 106 8.21 5.13 -7.62
CA LYS A 106 8.77 6.38 -8.18
C LYS A 106 7.96 7.62 -7.82
N GLU A 107 6.84 7.46 -7.11
CA GLU A 107 6.02 8.59 -6.66
C GLU A 107 6.84 9.56 -5.81
N ASP A 108 6.69 10.86 -6.07
CA ASP A 108 7.31 11.88 -5.25
C ASP A 108 6.66 11.91 -3.86
N ARG A 109 7.47 12.09 -2.83
CA ARG A 109 7.00 12.15 -1.44
C ARG A 109 6.89 13.60 -0.99
N HIS A 110 5.68 14.04 -0.69
CA HIS A 110 5.43 15.36 -0.10
C HIS A 110 5.55 15.32 1.44
N ALA A 111 6.79 15.31 1.95
CA ALA A 111 7.08 15.13 3.37
C ALA A 111 6.47 16.20 4.31
N ASP A 112 6.20 17.39 3.80
CA ASP A 112 5.60 18.50 4.56
C ASP A 112 4.11 18.28 4.86
N TYR A 113 3.47 17.33 4.19
CA TYR A 113 2.06 17.01 4.37
C TYR A 113 1.93 15.83 5.32
N GLN A 114 1.33 16.10 6.48
CA GLN A 114 1.00 15.07 7.48
C GLN A 114 -0.48 14.70 7.34
N PRO A 115 -0.91 13.49 7.74
CA PRO A 115 -2.33 13.18 7.83
C PRO A 115 -3.05 14.20 8.70
N LEU A 116 -4.22 14.62 8.24
CA LEU A 116 -5.05 15.58 8.95
C LEU A 116 -5.65 14.95 10.20
N THR A 117 -5.65 15.69 11.30
CA THR A 117 -6.54 15.38 12.42
C THR A 117 -7.99 15.72 12.05
N ASN A 118 -8.94 15.25 12.85
CA ASN A 118 -10.35 15.62 12.67
C ASN A 118 -10.54 17.14 12.77
N ASP A 119 -9.93 17.78 13.78
CA ASP A 119 -10.01 19.22 13.97
C ASP A 119 -9.42 20.01 12.78
N GLU A 120 -8.31 19.53 12.20
CA GLU A 120 -7.70 20.14 11.01
C GLU A 120 -8.59 19.96 9.77
N ARG A 121 -9.22 18.79 9.63
CA ARG A 121 -10.16 18.49 8.54
C ARG A 121 -11.41 19.36 8.63
N ASP A 122 -11.99 19.52 9.81
CA ASP A 122 -13.18 20.35 10.05
C ASP A 122 -12.92 21.84 9.80
N ALA A 123 -11.66 22.28 9.93
CA ALA A 123 -11.23 23.64 9.66
C ALA A 123 -11.03 23.94 8.15
N MET A 124 -11.20 22.96 7.26
CA MET A 124 -11.02 23.12 5.82
C MET A 124 -12.21 22.58 5.01
N SER A 125 -12.32 22.98 3.74
CA SER A 125 -13.33 22.39 2.86
C SER A 125 -12.95 20.96 2.45
N ASP A 126 -13.95 20.13 2.13
CA ASP A 126 -13.74 18.74 1.66
C ASP A 126 -12.70 18.66 0.53
N LYS A 127 -12.81 19.55 -0.47
CA LYS A 127 -11.87 19.58 -1.61
C LYS A 127 -10.43 19.95 -1.21
N GLN A 128 -10.25 20.67 -0.11
CA GLN A 128 -8.92 20.98 0.42
C GLN A 128 -8.39 19.79 1.21
N ALA A 129 -9.23 19.15 2.02
CA ALA A 129 -8.90 17.95 2.77
C ALA A 129 -8.48 16.81 1.84
N ASP A 130 -9.24 16.56 0.77
CA ASP A 130 -8.93 15.50 -0.20
C ASP A 130 -7.57 15.74 -0.89
N ARG A 131 -7.28 16.99 -1.27
CA ARG A 131 -5.99 17.33 -1.88
C ARG A 131 -4.84 17.20 -0.87
N TRP A 132 -5.10 17.53 0.39
CA TRP A 132 -4.12 17.40 1.45
C TRP A 132 -3.82 15.92 1.70
N ASP A 133 -4.84 15.09 1.86
CA ASP A 133 -4.71 13.65 2.07
C ASP A 133 -4.00 12.98 0.89
N ALA A 134 -4.32 13.37 -0.36
CA ALA A 134 -3.61 12.88 -1.54
C ALA A 134 -2.10 13.16 -1.48
N LYS A 135 -1.71 14.38 -1.06
CA LYS A 135 -0.30 14.73 -0.87
C LYS A 135 0.30 14.01 0.33
N ALA A 136 -0.42 13.92 1.44
CA ALA A 136 0.04 13.23 2.65
C ALA A 136 0.26 11.73 2.40
N ARG A 137 -0.55 11.11 1.52
CA ARG A 137 -0.42 9.71 1.08
C ARG A 137 0.63 9.50 -0.01
N SER A 138 1.14 10.54 -0.65
CA SER A 138 2.12 10.40 -1.73
C SER A 138 3.42 9.74 -1.26
N GLY A 139 3.95 8.81 -2.07
CA GLY A 139 5.27 8.23 -1.86
C GLY A 139 5.35 7.29 -0.66
N MET A 140 4.23 6.71 -0.19
CA MET A 140 4.22 5.74 0.92
C MET A 140 5.04 4.48 0.64
N LEU A 141 5.09 4.07 -0.63
CA LEU A 141 5.89 2.94 -1.11
C LEU A 141 7.08 3.39 -1.98
N ARG A 142 7.47 4.67 -1.89
CA ARG A 142 8.63 5.18 -2.62
C ARG A 142 9.88 4.38 -2.25
N ASN A 143 10.63 3.94 -3.26
CA ASN A 143 11.83 3.10 -3.10
C ASN A 143 11.59 1.80 -2.31
N ASP A 144 10.39 1.24 -2.35
CA ASP A 144 10.12 -0.02 -1.67
C ASP A 144 10.94 -1.17 -2.29
N SER A 145 11.84 -1.75 -1.51
CA SER A 145 12.78 -2.78 -1.96
C SER A 145 12.10 -4.12 -2.28
N MET A 146 10.99 -4.43 -1.59
CA MET A 146 10.24 -5.67 -1.84
C MET A 146 9.57 -5.60 -3.20
N LEU A 147 8.89 -4.48 -3.51
CA LEU A 147 8.26 -4.28 -4.81
C LEU A 147 9.28 -4.19 -5.96
N GLN A 148 10.42 -3.53 -5.74
CA GLN A 148 11.54 -3.51 -6.70
C GLN A 148 12.10 -4.90 -6.96
N GLY A 149 12.25 -5.71 -5.90
CA GLY A 149 12.71 -7.09 -5.99
C GLY A 149 11.78 -7.95 -6.86
N ILE A 150 10.46 -7.86 -6.62
CA ILE A 150 9.45 -8.60 -7.40
C ILE A 150 9.55 -8.25 -8.90
N LEU A 151 9.66 -6.96 -9.25
CA LEU A 151 9.82 -6.55 -10.65
C LEU A 151 11.11 -7.08 -11.28
N THR A 152 12.21 -7.04 -10.52
CA THR A 152 13.53 -7.49 -10.98
C THR A 152 13.54 -8.99 -11.22
N GLU A 153 13.02 -9.77 -10.26
CA GLU A 153 12.86 -11.23 -10.37
C GLU A 153 11.98 -11.59 -11.57
N MET A 154 10.79 -10.99 -11.70
CA MET A 154 9.92 -11.25 -12.86
C MET A 154 10.59 -10.93 -14.19
N ARG A 155 11.31 -9.81 -14.29
CA ARG A 155 12.03 -9.46 -15.53
C ARG A 155 13.10 -10.49 -15.86
N SER A 156 13.85 -10.96 -14.85
CA SER A 156 14.86 -12.01 -15.02
C SER A 156 14.23 -13.30 -15.56
N GLU A 157 13.09 -13.74 -14.99
CA GLU A 157 12.39 -14.95 -15.45
C GLU A 157 11.87 -14.87 -16.88
N LEU A 158 11.58 -13.66 -17.38
CA LEU A 158 11.11 -13.43 -18.74
C LEU A 158 12.25 -13.32 -19.76
N SER A 159 13.45 -12.92 -19.32
CA SER A 159 14.62 -12.79 -20.20
C SER A 159 15.48 -14.04 -20.28
N ASN A 160 15.40 -14.93 -19.28
CA ASN A 160 16.23 -16.14 -19.25
C ASN A 160 15.73 -17.18 -20.28
N PRO A 161 16.59 -17.71 -21.16
CA PRO A 161 16.22 -18.77 -22.09
C PRO A 161 15.71 -20.03 -21.36
N LEU A 162 14.86 -20.80 -22.04
CA LEU A 162 14.40 -22.10 -21.56
C LEU A 162 15.51 -23.14 -21.75
N ALA A 163 16.11 -23.58 -20.65
CA ALA A 163 17.13 -24.60 -20.68
C ALA A 163 16.55 -25.94 -21.15
N GLY A 164 17.24 -26.57 -22.11
CA GLY A 164 16.88 -27.88 -22.65
C GLY A 164 15.67 -27.86 -23.59
N ALA A 165 15.28 -26.71 -24.15
CA ALA A 165 14.25 -26.63 -25.19
C ALA A 165 14.55 -27.58 -26.36
N THR A 166 13.52 -28.18 -26.95
CA THR A 166 13.67 -29.08 -28.12
C THR A 166 14.17 -28.33 -29.35
N ASP A 167 13.69 -27.10 -29.54
CA ASP A 167 14.14 -26.18 -30.60
C ASP A 167 14.73 -24.92 -29.95
N THR A 168 16.03 -24.73 -30.11
CA THR A 168 16.76 -23.58 -29.56
C THR A 168 16.44 -22.27 -30.27
N ASN A 169 15.70 -22.29 -31.38
CA ASN A 169 15.23 -21.06 -32.05
C ASN A 169 13.95 -20.49 -31.42
N PHE A 170 13.38 -21.17 -30.41
CA PHE A 170 12.17 -20.78 -29.69
C PHE A 170 12.30 -20.95 -28.17
N ASP A 171 13.52 -20.79 -27.64
CA ASP A 171 13.80 -20.91 -26.20
C ASP A 171 13.61 -19.58 -25.45
N THR A 172 13.35 -18.47 -26.15
CA THR A 172 13.08 -17.15 -25.57
C THR A 172 11.72 -16.56 -25.97
N LEU A 173 11.22 -15.62 -25.16
CA LEU A 173 10.02 -14.84 -25.47
C LEU A 173 10.16 -13.99 -26.74
N SER A 174 11.34 -13.44 -27.00
CA SER A 174 11.61 -12.61 -28.17
C SER A 174 11.43 -13.36 -29.48
N GLU A 175 11.75 -14.65 -29.48
CA GLU A 175 11.62 -15.51 -30.65
C GLU A 175 10.16 -15.74 -31.02
N ILE A 176 9.26 -15.79 -30.03
CA ILE A 176 7.81 -15.91 -30.26
C ILE A 176 7.09 -14.55 -30.42
N GLY A 177 7.84 -13.45 -30.54
CA GLY A 177 7.28 -12.12 -30.76
C GLY A 177 6.94 -11.34 -29.48
N ILE A 178 7.34 -11.82 -28.31
CA ILE A 178 7.18 -11.10 -27.04
C ILE A 178 8.52 -10.47 -26.66
N SER A 179 8.64 -9.17 -26.87
CA SER A 179 9.88 -8.43 -26.62
C SER A 179 9.76 -7.52 -25.40
N VAL A 180 10.87 -7.33 -24.68
CA VAL A 180 10.97 -6.25 -23.69
C VAL A 180 11.25 -4.96 -24.45
N LYS A 181 10.45 -3.92 -24.23
CA LYS A 181 10.73 -2.61 -24.85
C LYS A 181 12.13 -2.13 -24.43
N GLY A 182 12.95 -1.84 -25.44
CA GLY A 182 14.40 -1.67 -25.31
C GLY A 182 14.91 -0.41 -24.60
N SER A 183 14.05 0.54 -24.23
CA SER A 183 14.53 1.77 -23.57
C SER A 183 14.73 1.54 -22.07
N TYR A 184 15.88 1.99 -21.56
CA TYR A 184 16.19 2.10 -20.12
C TYR A 184 15.09 2.81 -19.31
N HIS A 185 14.25 3.62 -19.98
CA HIS A 185 13.14 4.39 -19.42
C HIS A 185 11.77 3.68 -19.47
N GLU A 186 11.60 2.61 -20.25
CA GLU A 186 10.30 1.93 -20.45
C GLU A 186 9.98 0.89 -19.36
N ASN A 187 10.76 0.88 -18.27
CA ASN A 187 10.41 0.17 -17.04
C ASN A 187 10.25 -1.36 -17.20
N GLY A 188 10.78 -1.94 -18.28
CA GLY A 188 10.71 -3.38 -18.55
C GLY A 188 9.37 -3.90 -19.05
N LYS A 189 8.50 -3.03 -19.57
CA LYS A 189 7.25 -3.44 -20.23
C LYS A 189 7.49 -4.36 -21.42
N LEU A 190 6.52 -5.24 -21.65
CA LEU A 190 6.47 -6.17 -22.77
C LEU A 190 5.69 -5.59 -23.96
N THR A 191 6.09 -5.99 -25.16
CA THR A 191 5.36 -5.78 -26.42
C THR A 191 5.14 -7.10 -27.10
N LEU A 192 3.93 -7.29 -27.65
CA LEU A 192 3.55 -8.49 -28.39
C LEU A 192 3.42 -8.15 -29.89
N ASP A 193 4.19 -8.84 -30.71
CA ASP A 193 4.02 -8.92 -32.16
C ASP A 193 3.04 -10.07 -32.48
N GLU A 194 1.76 -9.72 -32.59
CA GLU A 194 0.68 -10.68 -32.86
C GLU A 194 0.82 -11.34 -34.24
N THR A 195 1.41 -10.64 -35.22
CA THR A 195 1.63 -11.19 -36.56
C THR A 195 2.69 -12.27 -36.52
N LYS A 196 3.85 -11.98 -35.92
CA LYS A 196 4.92 -12.97 -35.75
C LYS A 196 4.45 -14.19 -34.96
N LEU A 197 3.72 -13.98 -33.86
CA LEU A 197 3.17 -15.08 -33.07
C LEU A 197 2.19 -15.92 -33.89
N ARG A 198 1.30 -15.29 -34.68
CA ARG A 198 0.36 -16.00 -35.55
C ARG A 198 1.06 -16.83 -36.61
N ASP A 199 2.14 -16.30 -37.20
CA ASP A 199 2.92 -17.02 -38.20
C ASP A 199 3.55 -18.29 -37.61
N ILE A 200 4.11 -18.18 -36.39
CA ILE A 200 4.67 -19.34 -35.66
C ILE A 200 3.59 -20.39 -35.38
N LEU A 201 2.43 -19.96 -34.89
CA LEU A 201 1.31 -20.84 -34.56
C LEU A 201 0.63 -21.46 -35.79
N SER A 202 1.02 -21.07 -37.01
CA SER A 202 0.49 -21.68 -38.24
C SER A 202 1.11 -23.04 -38.54
N THR A 203 2.12 -23.46 -37.78
CA THR A 203 2.73 -24.79 -37.88
C THR A 203 2.58 -25.55 -36.56
N THR A 204 2.35 -26.87 -36.63
CA THR A 204 2.26 -27.71 -35.41
C THR A 204 3.56 -27.67 -34.60
N SER A 205 4.71 -27.66 -35.26
CA SER A 205 6.02 -27.51 -34.61
C SER A 205 6.14 -26.18 -33.86
N GLY A 206 5.63 -25.09 -34.42
CA GLY A 206 5.63 -23.79 -33.76
C GLY A 206 4.67 -23.75 -32.56
N VAL A 207 3.51 -24.41 -32.66
CA VAL A 207 2.61 -24.58 -31.50
C VAL A 207 3.27 -25.42 -30.40
N ASP A 208 3.93 -26.51 -30.76
CA ASP A 208 4.67 -27.35 -29.80
C ASP A 208 5.81 -26.59 -29.13
N ALA A 209 6.53 -25.74 -29.87
CA ALA A 209 7.58 -24.88 -29.33
C ALA A 209 7.02 -23.85 -28.33
N VAL A 210 5.93 -23.15 -28.68
CA VAL A 210 5.26 -22.21 -27.76
C VAL A 210 4.74 -22.95 -26.52
N LYS A 211 4.11 -24.11 -26.70
CA LYS A 211 3.65 -24.96 -25.60
C LYS A 211 4.81 -25.34 -24.68
N GLU A 212 5.93 -25.80 -25.23
CA GLU A 212 7.11 -26.15 -24.44
C GLU A 212 7.64 -24.94 -23.67
N LEU A 213 7.79 -23.79 -24.33
CA LEU A 213 8.28 -22.54 -23.74
C LEU A 213 7.54 -22.14 -22.47
N PHE A 214 6.21 -22.29 -22.47
CA PHE A 214 5.39 -21.92 -21.31
C PHE A 214 5.20 -23.06 -20.29
N THR A 215 5.18 -24.33 -20.72
CA THR A 215 4.68 -25.44 -19.90
C THR A 215 5.72 -26.48 -19.51
N LYS A 216 6.96 -26.40 -20.02
CA LYS A 216 7.99 -27.41 -19.75
C LYS A 216 8.17 -27.63 -18.25
N ALA A 217 8.15 -28.90 -17.83
CA ALA A 217 8.46 -29.28 -16.47
C ALA A 217 9.94 -29.66 -16.39
N GLY A 218 10.70 -28.86 -15.65
CA GLY A 218 12.12 -29.04 -15.43
C GLY A 218 12.44 -29.43 -13.99
N THR A 219 13.70 -29.79 -13.75
CA THR A 219 14.23 -30.02 -12.39
C THR A 219 14.82 -28.74 -11.80
N THR A 220 15.38 -27.87 -12.65
CA THR A 220 15.91 -26.57 -12.26
C THR A 220 14.97 -25.42 -12.66
N THR A 221 15.19 -24.22 -12.11
CA THR A 221 14.39 -23.03 -12.45
C THR A 221 14.39 -22.77 -13.95
N ASN A 222 15.56 -22.80 -14.60
CA ASN A 222 15.67 -22.43 -16.02
C ASN A 222 15.13 -23.50 -16.97
N GLU A 223 15.03 -24.76 -16.54
CA GLU A 223 14.37 -25.84 -17.29
C GLU A 223 12.84 -25.78 -17.19
N ASN A 224 12.31 -25.07 -16.19
CA ASN A 224 10.88 -24.85 -16.09
C ASN A 224 10.41 -23.81 -17.12
N GLY A 225 9.25 -24.07 -17.71
CA GLY A 225 8.58 -23.15 -18.61
C GLY A 225 8.24 -21.83 -17.92
N ILE A 226 8.12 -20.79 -18.75
CA ILE A 226 7.99 -19.40 -18.29
C ILE A 226 6.79 -19.20 -17.36
N ALA A 227 5.66 -19.86 -17.64
CA ALA A 227 4.48 -19.73 -16.80
C ALA A 227 4.79 -20.17 -15.36
N LYS A 228 5.46 -21.30 -15.19
CA LYS A 228 5.84 -21.80 -13.86
C LYS A 228 6.80 -20.83 -13.16
N ARG A 229 7.85 -20.37 -13.84
CA ARG A 229 8.84 -19.43 -13.27
C ARG A 229 8.20 -18.13 -12.78
N VAL A 230 7.31 -17.57 -13.59
CA VAL A 230 6.56 -16.35 -13.26
C VAL A 230 5.60 -16.60 -12.09
N LEU A 231 4.83 -17.71 -12.10
CA LEU A 231 3.90 -18.04 -11.02
C LEU A 231 4.63 -18.26 -9.68
N ASP A 232 5.79 -18.92 -9.69
CA ASP A 232 6.60 -19.13 -8.49
C ASP A 232 7.08 -17.78 -7.92
N THR A 233 7.56 -16.88 -8.78
CA THR A 233 7.94 -15.50 -8.40
C THR A 233 6.77 -14.71 -7.82
N LEU A 234 5.61 -14.76 -8.48
CA LEU A 234 4.39 -14.07 -8.03
C LEU A 234 3.93 -14.60 -6.68
N ASN A 235 3.92 -15.91 -6.47
CA ASN A 235 3.56 -16.53 -5.20
C ASN A 235 4.49 -16.07 -4.06
N ILE A 236 5.80 -16.02 -4.31
CA ILE A 236 6.78 -15.51 -3.33
C ILE A 236 6.51 -14.04 -3.03
N GLY A 237 6.33 -13.21 -4.06
CA GLY A 237 6.04 -11.78 -3.92
C GLY A 237 4.76 -11.51 -3.14
N MET A 238 3.66 -12.15 -3.54
CA MET A 238 2.36 -12.04 -2.87
C MET A 238 2.42 -12.51 -1.42
N LYS A 239 3.17 -13.59 -1.13
CA LYS A 239 3.37 -14.07 0.24
C LYS A 239 4.12 -13.04 1.09
N LYS A 240 5.21 -12.46 0.58
CA LYS A 240 5.98 -11.41 1.29
C LYS A 240 5.10 -10.17 1.56
N ILE A 241 4.30 -9.76 0.59
CA ILE A 241 3.34 -8.65 0.75
C ILE A 241 2.27 -9.00 1.80
N SER A 242 1.69 -10.19 1.75
CA SER A 242 0.68 -10.66 2.72
C SER A 242 1.25 -10.75 4.14
N GLN A 243 2.50 -11.19 4.31
CA GLN A 243 3.18 -11.17 5.62
C GLN A 243 3.37 -9.73 6.16
N THR A 244 3.51 -8.76 5.27
CA THR A 244 3.71 -7.35 5.63
C THR A 244 2.39 -6.64 5.93
N ALA A 245 1.39 -6.78 5.05
CA ALA A 245 0.16 -5.99 5.07
C ALA A 245 -1.13 -6.80 5.32
N GLY A 246 -1.04 -8.13 5.33
CA GLY A 246 -2.19 -9.03 5.34
C GLY A 246 -2.97 -9.00 4.03
N SER A 247 -4.05 -9.78 3.96
CA SER A 247 -5.07 -9.64 2.91
C SER A 247 -6.27 -8.85 3.44
N ALA A 248 -7.11 -8.36 2.53
CA ALA A 248 -8.36 -7.69 2.92
C ALA A 248 -9.20 -8.63 3.81
N GLY A 249 -9.61 -8.14 4.99
CA GLY A 249 -10.35 -8.94 5.98
C GLY A 249 -9.50 -9.86 6.86
N SER A 250 -8.17 -9.89 6.72
CA SER A 250 -7.29 -10.66 7.63
C SER A 250 -7.25 -10.06 9.04
N VAL A 251 -7.14 -10.92 10.05
CA VAL A 251 -6.94 -10.49 11.44
C VAL A 251 -5.63 -9.68 11.54
N PRO A 252 -5.65 -8.48 12.15
CA PRO A 252 -4.47 -7.60 12.25
C PRO A 252 -3.25 -8.25 12.92
N THR A 253 -3.45 -9.30 13.73
CA THR A 253 -2.37 -10.01 14.42
C THR A 253 -1.49 -10.88 13.51
N GLY A 254 -1.92 -11.16 12.28
CA GLY A 254 -1.23 -12.06 11.35
C GLY A 254 -0.10 -11.43 10.54
N ASN A 255 0.04 -10.11 10.51
CA ASN A 255 0.99 -9.40 9.63
C ASN A 255 1.75 -8.27 10.36
N THR A 256 2.87 -7.84 9.78
CA THR A 256 3.79 -6.86 10.40
C THR A 256 3.12 -5.51 10.67
N ILE A 257 2.47 -4.92 9.67
CA ILE A 257 1.82 -3.61 9.82
C ILE A 257 0.65 -3.69 10.81
N GLY A 258 -0.17 -4.74 10.73
CA GLY A 258 -1.31 -4.93 11.63
C GLY A 258 -0.89 -5.05 13.11
N LYS A 259 0.24 -5.72 13.41
CA LYS A 259 0.80 -5.76 14.77
C LYS A 259 1.24 -4.38 15.26
N GLU A 260 1.85 -3.57 14.39
CA GLU A 260 2.26 -2.21 14.71
C GLU A 260 1.05 -1.29 14.93
N LEU A 261 0.01 -1.40 14.10
CA LEU A 261 -1.26 -0.70 14.28
C LEU A 261 -1.86 -1.03 15.66
N LEU A 262 -1.98 -2.32 16.01
CA LEU A 262 -2.46 -2.73 17.34
C LEU A 262 -1.63 -2.15 18.50
N ARG A 263 -0.32 -2.00 18.31
CA ARG A 263 0.55 -1.38 19.31
C ARG A 263 0.27 0.12 19.43
N LEU A 264 0.11 0.82 18.31
CA LEU A 264 -0.24 2.24 18.29
C LEU A 264 -1.60 2.46 18.94
N SER A 265 -2.63 1.69 18.59
CA SER A 265 -3.96 1.83 19.17
C SER A 265 -3.94 1.64 20.70
N LYS A 266 -3.14 0.69 21.21
CA LYS A 266 -2.91 0.54 22.67
C LYS A 266 -2.20 1.74 23.29
N GLN A 267 -1.17 2.27 22.63
CA GLN A 267 -0.46 3.46 23.11
C GLN A 267 -1.38 4.67 23.16
N MET A 268 -2.21 4.88 22.14
CA MET A 268 -3.20 5.95 22.11
C MET A 268 -4.26 5.79 23.20
N ALA A 269 -4.77 4.57 23.43
CA ALA A 269 -5.74 4.32 24.51
C ALA A 269 -5.16 4.70 25.88
N ASN A 270 -3.93 4.29 26.17
CA ASN A 270 -3.25 4.67 27.42
C ASN A 270 -3.01 6.19 27.51
N PHE A 271 -2.68 6.83 26.40
CA PHE A 271 -2.46 8.26 26.35
C PHE A 271 -3.77 9.04 26.58
N ASN A 272 -4.88 8.61 25.97
CA ASN A 272 -6.21 9.16 26.20
C ASN A 272 -6.63 9.07 27.67
N GLN A 273 -6.38 7.94 28.32
CA GLN A 273 -6.64 7.80 29.76
C GLN A 273 -5.79 8.78 30.59
N ARG A 274 -4.52 8.96 30.23
CA ARG A 274 -3.63 9.92 30.89
C ARG A 274 -4.10 11.36 30.69
N LEU A 275 -4.53 11.72 29.48
CA LEU A 275 -5.07 13.04 29.17
C LEU A 275 -6.31 13.36 30.01
N ALA A 276 -7.22 12.40 30.18
CA ALA A 276 -8.38 12.58 31.04
C ALA A 276 -7.99 12.92 32.49
N GLY A 277 -6.96 12.25 33.04
CA GLY A 277 -6.42 12.55 34.36
C GLY A 277 -5.67 13.89 34.44
N ILE A 278 -5.02 14.31 33.36
CA ILE A 278 -4.39 15.63 33.25
C ILE A 278 -5.46 16.74 33.24
N GLU A 279 -6.53 16.58 32.47
CA GLU A 279 -7.63 17.53 32.39
C GLU A 279 -8.27 17.73 33.78
N ASP A 280 -8.58 16.62 34.48
CA ASP A 280 -9.13 16.67 35.84
C ASP A 280 -8.19 17.39 36.83
N ARG A 281 -6.88 17.16 36.71
CA ARG A 281 -5.88 17.87 37.54
C ARG A 281 -5.88 19.37 37.25
N TYR A 282 -5.90 19.79 35.99
CA TYR A 282 -5.95 21.21 35.64
C TYR A 282 -7.23 21.87 36.17
N TRP A 283 -8.39 21.25 35.98
CA TRP A 283 -9.64 21.75 36.56
C TRP A 283 -9.56 21.90 38.09
N LYS A 284 -9.03 20.91 38.81
CA LYS A 284 -8.84 21.00 40.27
C LYS A 284 -7.92 22.16 40.68
N GLN A 285 -6.83 22.37 39.95
CA GLN A 285 -5.90 23.48 40.22
C GLN A 285 -6.56 24.84 39.99
N PHE A 286 -7.30 25.02 38.90
CA PHE A 286 -8.01 26.27 38.61
C PHE A 286 -9.14 26.54 39.60
N THR A 287 -9.94 25.53 39.97
CA THR A 287 -10.99 25.68 40.99
C THR A 287 -10.40 26.07 42.36
N ALA A 288 -9.26 25.48 42.76
CA ALA A 288 -8.59 25.85 44.00
C ALA A 288 -8.06 27.30 43.96
N MET A 289 -7.52 27.72 42.81
CA MET A 289 -7.06 29.09 42.59
C MET A 289 -8.21 30.09 42.63
N GLU A 290 -9.34 29.80 41.99
CA GLU A 290 -10.54 30.65 42.03
C GLU A 290 -11.08 30.79 43.46
N LYS A 291 -11.07 29.72 44.24
CA LYS A 291 -11.46 29.76 45.66
C LYS A 291 -10.51 30.62 46.49
N ALA A 292 -9.20 30.49 46.29
CA ALA A 292 -8.21 31.31 46.99
C ALA A 292 -8.33 32.80 46.61
N MET A 293 -8.53 33.10 45.33
CA MET A 293 -8.77 34.47 44.85
C MET A 293 -10.06 35.06 45.41
N SER A 294 -11.15 34.27 45.47
CA SER A 294 -12.41 34.69 46.09
C SER A 294 -12.22 35.07 47.56
N GLN A 295 -11.48 34.25 48.32
CA GLN A 295 -11.16 34.51 49.72
C GLN A 295 -10.24 35.73 49.90
N MET A 296 -9.26 35.90 49.01
CA MET A 296 -8.37 37.06 49.03
C MET A 296 -9.13 38.35 48.72
N ASN A 297 -10.02 38.33 47.73
CA ASN A 297 -10.86 39.48 47.37
C ASN A 297 -11.81 39.86 48.51
N SER A 298 -12.41 38.88 49.21
CA SER A 298 -13.27 39.17 50.36
C SER A 298 -12.49 39.70 51.56
N GLN A 299 -11.28 39.19 51.81
CA GLN A 299 -10.39 39.71 52.86
C GLN A 299 -9.89 41.12 52.53
N SER A 300 -9.54 41.39 51.27
CA SER A 300 -9.14 42.73 50.83
C SER A 300 -10.27 43.74 50.97
N ALA A 301 -11.49 43.38 50.57
CA ALA A 301 -12.67 44.23 50.75
C ALA A 301 -12.94 44.53 52.23
N TRP A 302 -12.79 43.54 53.11
CA TRP A 302 -12.90 43.73 54.56
C TRP A 302 -11.83 44.69 55.12
N LEU A 303 -10.57 44.55 54.68
CA LEU A 303 -9.50 45.46 55.08
C LEU A 303 -9.74 46.89 54.57
N TYR A 304 -10.17 47.05 53.33
CA TYR A 304 -10.51 48.36 52.75
C TYR A 304 -11.65 49.04 53.53
N GLN A 305 -12.64 48.30 54.03
CA GLN A 305 -13.74 48.84 54.82
C GLN A 305 -13.33 49.19 56.26
N GLN A 306 -12.26 48.60 56.78
CA GLN A 306 -11.76 48.84 58.13
C GLN A 306 -10.72 49.97 58.19
N PHE A 307 -10.02 50.24 57.08
CA PHE A 307 -8.90 51.18 57.00
C PHE A 307 -9.07 52.31 55.97
N GLY A 308 -10.21 52.37 55.27
CA GLY A 308 -10.63 53.48 54.40
C GLY A 308 -11.78 54.25 55.01
#